data_AF-A0A0K8T9C2-F1
#
_entry.id   AF-A0A0K8T9C2-F1
#
_cell.length_a   1.000
_cell.length_b   1.000
_cell.length_c   1.000
_cell.angle_alpha   90.00
_cell.angle_beta   90.00
_cell.angle_gamma   90.00
#
_symmetry.space_group_name_H-M   'P 1'
#
loop_
_entity.id
_entity.type
_entity.pdbx_description
1 polymer ?
#
loop_
_entity_poly.entity_id
_entity_poly.type
_entity_poly.pdbx_seq_one_letter_code
_entity_poly.pdbx_strand_id
1 'polypeptide(L)'
;MKIIETQPPEKMEKRIQSFFSKSGEIGVNQLEVSLKCPFTLKKMVHPCITWKCSHITCFDAMSFVRYNSTRPKCPLCGVGCSFRDLLIDGYWSNILKQIPSDCTRVRLRNDGGWEAM
;
A
#
# COMPACT_ATOMS: atom_id res chain seq x y z
N MET A 1 2.29 1.29 24.69
CA MET A 1 2.67 0.80 23.35
C MET A 1 1.97 1.69 22.33
N LYS A 2 2.69 2.49 21.54
CA LYS A 2 2.01 3.43 20.60
C LYS A 2 1.37 2.63 19.47
N ILE A 3 0.06 2.77 19.33
CA ILE A 3 -0.74 2.14 18.29
C ILE A 3 -0.46 2.87 16.98
N ILE A 4 -0.15 2.14 15.90
CA ILE A 4 -0.08 2.72 14.55
C ILE A 4 -1.52 3.06 14.15
N GLU A 5 -1.79 4.33 13.85
CA GLU A 5 -3.12 4.77 13.43
C GLU A 5 -3.52 4.12 12.10
N THR A 6 -4.82 3.91 11.90
CA THR A 6 -5.36 3.41 10.63
C THR A 6 -5.96 4.56 9.83
N GLN A 7 -5.55 4.73 8.58
CA GLN A 7 -6.21 5.67 7.68
C GLN A 7 -7.43 5.02 7.02
N PRO A 8 -8.49 5.81 6.74
CA PRO A 8 -9.72 5.26 6.21
C PRO A 8 -9.58 4.93 4.70
N PRO A 9 -10.35 3.96 4.15
CA PRO A 9 -10.19 3.49 2.77
C PRO A 9 -10.29 4.58 1.70
N GLU A 10 -11.16 5.56 1.89
CA GLU A 10 -11.46 6.64 0.94
C GLU A 10 -10.22 7.50 0.65
N LYS A 11 -9.27 7.55 1.61
CA LYS A 11 -8.01 8.27 1.42
C LYS A 11 -7.11 7.57 0.42
N MET A 12 -7.11 6.23 0.38
CA MET A 12 -6.38 5.47 -0.64
C MET A 12 -7.09 5.49 -1.98
N GLU A 13 -8.42 5.38 -2.00
CA GLU A 13 -9.23 5.47 -3.22
C GLU A 13 -8.97 6.79 -3.98
N LYS A 14 -8.93 7.93 -3.26
CA LYS A 14 -8.55 9.22 -3.83
C LYS A 14 -7.12 9.25 -4.40
N ARG A 15 -6.17 8.54 -3.76
CA ARG A 15 -4.80 8.42 -4.28
C ARG A 15 -4.78 7.59 -5.57
N ILE A 16 -5.56 6.51 -5.63
CA ILE A 16 -5.71 5.66 -6.81
C ILE A 16 -6.28 6.48 -7.97
N GLN A 17 -7.37 7.21 -7.75
CA GLN A 17 -7.96 8.11 -8.75
C GLN A 17 -6.93 9.13 -9.25
N SER A 18 -6.23 9.82 -8.33
CA SER A 18 -5.21 10.80 -8.70
C SER A 18 -4.01 10.19 -9.45
N PHE A 19 -3.60 8.98 -9.10
CA PHE A 19 -2.56 8.24 -9.80
C PHE A 19 -2.95 8.01 -11.27
N PHE A 20 -4.14 7.48 -11.52
CA PHE A 20 -4.62 7.21 -12.88
C PHE A 20 -4.88 8.50 -13.68
N SER A 21 -5.39 9.57 -13.06
CA SER A 21 -5.54 10.87 -13.75
C SER A 21 -4.21 11.44 -14.24
N LYS A 22 -3.12 11.25 -13.49
CA LYS A 22 -1.76 11.67 -13.89
C LYS A 22 -1.15 10.77 -14.95
N SER A 23 -1.52 9.50 -14.99
CA SER A 23 -1.14 8.55 -16.04
C SER A 23 -1.98 8.69 -17.32
N GLY A 24 -2.92 9.65 -17.33
CA GLY A 24 -3.93 9.86 -18.38
C GLY A 24 -3.41 10.23 -19.78
N GLU A 25 -2.11 10.51 -19.95
CA GLU A 25 -1.52 10.63 -21.31
C GLU A 25 -1.43 9.28 -22.04
N ILE A 26 -1.54 8.14 -21.33
CA ILE A 26 -1.31 6.79 -21.88
C ILE A 26 -2.57 5.88 -21.80
N GLY A 27 -3.73 6.37 -21.35
CA GLY A 27 -4.98 5.59 -21.37
C GLY A 27 -5.01 4.34 -20.46
N VAL A 28 -4.07 4.22 -19.53
CA VAL A 28 -4.02 3.11 -18.57
C VAL A 28 -5.07 3.35 -17.48
N ASN A 29 -6.13 2.55 -17.49
CA ASN A 29 -7.23 2.63 -16.50
C ASN A 29 -7.17 1.53 -15.43
N GLN A 30 -6.19 0.63 -15.54
CA GLN A 30 -6.03 -0.50 -14.63
C GLN A 30 -4.54 -0.74 -14.33
N LEU A 31 -4.25 -1.20 -13.11
CA LEU A 31 -2.88 -1.49 -12.67
C LEU A 31 -2.84 -2.79 -11.88
N GLU A 32 -1.94 -3.69 -12.24
CA GLU A 32 -1.68 -4.89 -11.46
C GLU A 32 -0.71 -4.59 -10.31
N VAL A 33 -1.09 -4.97 -9.11
CA VAL A 33 -0.33 -4.71 -7.88
C VAL A 33 -0.09 -6.01 -7.12
N SER A 34 1.15 -6.19 -6.68
CA SER A 34 1.53 -7.28 -5.79
C SER A 34 1.08 -7.02 -4.35
N LEU A 35 0.51 -8.03 -3.70
CA LEU A 35 0.19 -8.04 -2.27
C LEU A 35 1.38 -8.45 -1.39
N LYS A 36 2.55 -8.69 -1.99
CA LYS A 36 3.76 -9.09 -1.28
C LYS A 36 4.53 -7.88 -0.77
N CYS A 37 4.99 -7.96 0.47
CA CYS A 37 5.86 -6.96 1.06
C CYS A 37 7.21 -6.92 0.32
N PRO A 38 7.74 -5.73 -0.05
CA PRO A 38 9.03 -5.63 -0.75
C PRO A 38 10.23 -6.11 0.07
N PHE A 39 10.12 -6.15 1.41
CA PHE A 39 11.20 -6.65 2.28
C PHE A 39 11.27 -8.17 2.33
N THR A 40 10.12 -8.85 2.39
CA THR A 40 10.06 -10.29 2.71
C THR A 40 9.58 -11.15 1.54
N LEU A 41 9.02 -10.52 0.50
CA LEU A 41 8.35 -11.19 -0.62
C LEU A 41 7.18 -12.09 -0.19
N LYS A 42 6.74 -11.99 1.07
CA LYS A 42 5.56 -12.67 1.61
C LYS A 42 4.35 -11.76 1.51
N LYS A 43 3.16 -12.35 1.41
CA LYS A 43 1.89 -11.62 1.46
C LYS A 43 1.84 -10.76 2.73
N MET A 44 1.49 -9.49 2.57
CA MET A 44 1.39 -8.55 3.69
C MET A 44 0.33 -9.02 4.69
N VAL A 45 0.57 -8.80 5.97
CA VAL A 45 -0.42 -9.00 7.04
C VAL A 45 -0.90 -7.66 7.57
N HIS A 46 0.03 -6.71 7.73
CA HIS A 46 -0.26 -5.36 8.21
C HIS A 46 0.10 -4.35 7.12
N PRO A 47 -0.77 -4.15 6.11
CA PRO A 47 -0.49 -3.23 5.02
C PRO A 47 -0.36 -1.81 5.58
N CYS A 48 0.81 -1.22 5.40
CA CYS A 48 1.10 0.10 5.88
C CYS A 48 1.71 0.97 4.80
N ILE A 49 1.48 2.26 5.00
CA ILE A 49 2.06 3.34 4.23
C ILE A 49 2.69 4.33 5.20
N THR A 50 3.24 5.42 4.66
CA THR A 50 3.53 6.60 5.45
C THR A 50 2.68 7.77 4.98
N TRP A 51 2.32 8.68 5.88
CA TRP A 51 1.54 9.87 5.50
C TRP A 51 2.29 10.76 4.50
N LYS A 52 3.62 10.62 4.41
CA LYS A 52 4.51 11.33 3.48
C LYS A 52 4.54 10.74 2.06
N CYS A 53 3.97 9.55 1.85
CA CYS A 53 3.98 8.89 0.55
C CYS A 53 2.78 9.30 -0.32
N SER A 54 2.97 9.31 -1.64
CA SER A 54 1.94 9.50 -2.66
C SER A 54 1.67 8.25 -3.52
N HIS A 55 2.44 7.17 -3.34
CA HIS A 55 2.21 5.90 -4.03
C HIS A 55 0.94 5.22 -3.52
N ILE A 56 0.42 4.29 -4.32
CA ILE A 56 -0.85 3.60 -4.10
C ILE A 56 -0.71 2.18 -3.58
N THR A 57 0.52 1.69 -3.40
CA THR A 57 0.82 0.36 -2.86
C THR A 57 1.28 0.42 -1.40
N CYS A 58 1.32 -0.73 -0.70
CA CYS A 58 1.73 -0.83 0.70
C CYS A 58 2.98 -1.70 0.88
N PHE A 59 3.55 -1.64 2.08
CA PHE A 59 4.51 -2.62 2.61
C PHE A 59 4.02 -3.13 3.97
N ASP A 60 4.63 -4.20 4.51
CA ASP A 60 4.23 -4.75 5.81
C ASP A 60 4.88 -3.98 6.98
N ALA A 61 4.07 -3.57 7.95
CA ALA A 61 4.52 -2.73 9.08
C ALA A 61 5.59 -3.40 9.95
N MET A 62 5.43 -4.69 10.25
CA MET A 62 6.39 -5.43 11.07
C MET A 62 7.73 -5.55 10.33
N SER A 63 7.66 -5.78 9.02
CA SER A 63 8.83 -5.83 8.16
C SER A 63 9.59 -4.49 8.15
N PHE A 64 8.87 -3.37 8.05
CA PHE A 64 9.49 -2.05 8.12
C PHE A 64 10.24 -1.82 9.44
N VAL A 65 9.60 -2.13 10.58
CA VAL A 65 10.25 -1.98 11.91
C VAL A 65 11.49 -2.86 12.03
N ARG A 66 11.44 -4.08 11.49
CA ARG A 66 12.54 -5.04 11.55
C ARG A 66 13.73 -4.66 10.67
N TYR A 67 13.48 -4.24 9.43
CA TYR A 67 14.53 -4.10 8.42
C TYR A 67 15.00 -2.66 8.19
N ASN A 68 14.25 -1.66 8.64
CA ASN A 68 14.49 -0.25 8.29
C ASN A 68 15.04 0.57 9.46
N SER A 69 15.95 0.00 10.26
CA SER A 69 16.43 0.59 11.52
C SER A 69 17.51 1.66 11.36
N THR A 70 18.33 1.60 10.30
CA THR A 70 19.53 2.45 10.17
C THR A 70 19.27 3.78 9.47
N ARG A 71 18.44 3.80 8.42
CA ARG A 71 18.07 5.00 7.65
C ARG A 71 16.65 4.86 7.10
N PRO A 72 15.63 5.24 7.87
CA PRO A 72 14.29 4.79 7.58
C PRO A 72 13.73 5.58 6.38
N LYS A 73 13.66 4.90 5.24
CA LYS A 73 13.07 5.37 3.98
C LYS A 73 11.96 4.44 3.56
N CYS A 74 10.93 4.96 2.90
CA CYS A 74 9.91 4.12 2.31
C CYS A 74 10.55 3.17 1.28
N PRO A 75 10.33 1.84 1.37
CA PRO A 75 10.91 0.89 0.42
C PRO A 75 10.36 1.02 -1.00
N LEU A 76 9.24 1.74 -1.17
CA LEU A 76 8.54 1.87 -2.46
C LEU A 76 8.95 3.14 -3.22
N CYS A 77 9.14 4.27 -2.54
CA CYS A 77 9.45 5.56 -3.18
C CYS A 77 10.70 6.27 -2.62
N GLY A 78 11.35 5.72 -1.61
CA GLY A 78 12.57 6.29 -1.03
C GLY A 78 12.39 7.53 -0.16
N VAL A 79 11.16 8.01 0.06
CA VAL A 79 10.90 9.17 0.94
C VAL A 79 11.35 8.87 2.37
N GLY A 80 12.01 9.83 3.02
CA GLY A 80 12.41 9.70 4.42
C GLY A 80 11.19 9.63 5.34
N CYS A 81 11.12 8.59 6.17
CA CYS A 81 9.98 8.36 7.07
C CYS A 81 10.43 7.59 8.31
N SER A 82 9.89 7.91 9.47
CA SER A 82 10.14 7.23 10.73
C SER A 82 8.97 6.32 11.11
N PHE A 83 9.12 5.53 12.17
CA PHE A 83 8.04 4.74 12.75
C PHE A 83 6.77 5.57 13.06
N ARG A 84 6.93 6.83 13.46
CA ARG A 84 5.80 7.71 13.78
C ARG A 84 5.02 8.18 12.56
N ASP A 85 5.60 8.00 11.36
CA ASP A 85 4.97 8.40 10.11
C ASP A 85 4.11 7.28 9.52
N LEU A 86 4.17 6.06 10.10
CA LEU A 86 3.46 4.90 9.61
C LEU A 86 1.97 5.00 9.90
N LEU A 87 1.17 4.53 8.95
CA LEU A 87 -0.27 4.33 9.07
C LEU A 87 -0.63 2.95 8.53
N ILE A 88 -1.50 2.22 9.21
CA ILE A 88 -2.18 1.06 8.61
C ILE A 88 -3.15 1.58 7.57
N ASP A 89 -3.18 0.93 6.41
CA ASP A 89 -4.07 1.33 5.32
C ASP A 89 -5.38 0.55 5.36
N GLY A 90 -6.50 1.24 5.57
CA GLY A 90 -7.82 0.61 5.64
C GLY A 90 -8.28 -0.04 4.34
N TYR A 91 -7.95 0.55 3.18
CA TYR A 91 -8.32 0.01 1.88
C TYR A 91 -7.62 -1.33 1.60
N TRP A 92 -6.29 -1.36 1.74
CA TRP A 92 -5.51 -2.58 1.57
C TRP A 92 -5.80 -3.61 2.64
N SER A 93 -6.12 -3.19 3.87
CA SER A 93 -6.58 -4.11 4.92
C SER A 93 -7.89 -4.80 4.53
N ASN A 94 -8.82 -4.07 3.91
CA ASN A 94 -10.08 -4.63 3.44
C ASN A 94 -9.87 -5.61 2.28
N ILE A 95 -8.97 -5.30 1.34
CA ILE A 95 -8.58 -6.23 0.27
C ILE A 95 -8.03 -7.52 0.86
N LEU A 96 -7.04 -7.43 1.75
CA LEU A 96 -6.38 -8.62 2.32
C LEU A 96 -7.32 -9.51 3.13
N LYS A 97 -8.40 -8.96 3.69
CA LYS A 97 -9.45 -9.72 4.40
C LYS A 97 -10.41 -10.44 3.45
N GLN A 98 -10.66 -9.90 2.26
CA GLN A 98 -11.66 -10.41 1.31
C GLN A 98 -11.06 -11.32 0.24
N ILE A 99 -9.78 -11.12 -0.08
CA ILE A 99 -9.13 -11.85 -1.17
C ILE A 99 -8.79 -13.30 -0.76
N PRO A 100 -8.85 -14.29 -1.68
CA PRO A 100 -8.40 -15.65 -1.41
C PRO A 100 -6.99 -15.70 -0.81
N SER A 101 -6.74 -16.67 0.07
CA SER A 101 -5.51 -16.75 0.87
C SER A 101 -4.26 -16.95 -0.01
N ASP A 102 -4.38 -17.72 -1.07
CA ASP A 102 -3.37 -18.06 -2.07
C ASP A 102 -3.14 -16.96 -3.13
N CYS A 103 -4.12 -16.08 -3.34
CA CYS A 103 -3.98 -14.95 -4.25
C CYS A 103 -2.96 -13.92 -3.74
N THR A 104 -2.04 -13.49 -4.62
CA THR A 104 -0.94 -12.57 -4.28
C THR A 104 -0.87 -11.32 -5.15
N ARG A 105 -1.84 -11.13 -6.07
CA ARG A 105 -1.93 -9.97 -6.93
C ARG A 105 -3.37 -9.49 -7.00
N VAL A 106 -3.55 -8.20 -7.24
CA VAL A 106 -4.85 -7.61 -7.56
C VAL A 106 -4.71 -6.73 -8.77
N ARG A 107 -5.80 -6.57 -9.52
CA ARG A 107 -5.92 -5.53 -10.54
C ARG A 107 -6.75 -4.39 -9.96
N LEU A 108 -6.12 -3.23 -9.78
CA LEU A 108 -6.78 -1.98 -9.37
C LEU A 108 -7.35 -1.26 -10.58
N ARG A 109 -8.47 -0.58 -10.40
CA ARG A 109 -9.13 0.27 -11.40
C ARG A 109 -9.15 1.73 -10.96
N ASN A 110 -9.36 2.64 -11.91
CA ASN A 110 -9.37 4.08 -11.67
C ASN A 110 -10.49 4.57 -10.73
N ASP A 111 -11.59 3.83 -10.63
CA ASP A 111 -12.69 4.09 -9.70
C ASP A 111 -12.37 3.70 -8.24
N GLY A 112 -11.21 3.09 -7.99
CA GLY A 112 -10.84 2.52 -6.69
C GLY A 112 -11.28 1.07 -6.50
N GLY A 113 -12.02 0.51 -7.46
CA GLY A 113 -12.38 -0.90 -7.49
C GLY A 113 -11.17 -1.81 -7.71
N TRP A 114 -11.31 -3.08 -7.34
CA TRP A 114 -10.27 -4.08 -7.50
C TRP A 114 -10.86 -5.45 -7.83
N GLU A 115 -10.04 -6.32 -8.41
CA GLU A 115 -10.34 -7.73 -8.65
C GLU A 115 -9.13 -8.60 -8.28
N ALA A 116 -9.40 -9.82 -7.79
CA ALA A 116 -8.38 -10.82 -7.52
C ALA A 116 -7.80 -11.35 -8.84
N MET A 117 -6.52 -11.73 -8.81
CA MET A 117 -5.79 -12.28 -9.95
C MET A 117 -5.16 -13.64 -9.65
#